data_AF-A0A941N9T8-F1
#
_entry.id   AF-A0A941N9T8-F1
#
_cell.length_a   1.000
_cell.length_b   1.000
_cell.length_c   1.000
_cell.angle_alpha   90.00
_cell.angle_beta   90.00
_cell.angle_gamma   90.00
#
_symmetry.space_group_name_H-M   'P 1'
#
loop_
_entity.id
_entity.type
_entity.pdbx_description
1 polymer ?
#
loop_
_entity_poly.entity_id
_entity_poly.type
_entity_poly.pdbx_seq_one_letter_code
_entity_poly.pdbx_strand_id
1 'polypeptide(L)'
;MKLSEIAFFIKSNNAGATFLTFDIGFKDAQAFDRVMASGTIGESMIETLYPFARGHVRIYAYRPALVIKVTVPRPATSGGPAERNF
;
A
#
# COMPACT_ATOMS: atom_id res chain seq x y z
N MET A 1 -16.08 8.33 -5.99
CA MET A 1 -15.96 7.33 -4.92
C MET A 1 -14.55 7.36 -4.41
N LYS A 2 -14.35 7.47 -3.09
CA LYS A 2 -13.04 7.45 -2.45
C LYS A 2 -12.63 6.02 -2.13
N LEU A 3 -11.34 5.73 -2.06
CA LEU A 3 -10.84 4.41 -1.67
C LEU A 3 -11.35 3.99 -0.27
N SER A 4 -11.47 4.94 0.66
CA SER A 4 -12.00 4.72 2.01
C SER A 4 -13.47 4.28 2.07
N GLU A 5 -14.24 4.49 0.99
CA GLU A 5 -15.65 4.12 0.93
C GLU A 5 -15.84 2.67 0.47
N ILE A 6 -14.84 2.09 -0.23
CA ILE A 6 -14.88 0.73 -0.78
C ILE A 6 -13.94 -0.25 -0.07
N ALA A 7 -12.84 0.25 0.49
CA ALA A 7 -11.92 -0.57 1.26
C ALA A 7 -12.59 -1.02 2.56
N PHE A 8 -12.45 -2.30 2.88
CA PHE A 8 -12.88 -2.85 4.17
C PHE A 8 -11.91 -2.49 5.29
N PHE A 9 -10.61 -2.56 4.99
CA PHE A 9 -9.56 -2.06 5.86
C PHE A 9 -8.40 -1.53 5.02
N ILE A 10 -7.66 -0.61 5.62
CA ILE A 10 -6.35 -0.19 5.13
C ILE A 10 -5.41 -0.23 6.34
N LYS A 11 -4.34 -1.01 6.25
CA LYS A 11 -3.34 -1.11 7.32
C LYS A 11 -1.94 -0.89 6.77
N SER A 12 -1.12 -0.18 7.52
CA SER A 12 0.33 -0.13 7.31
C SER A 12 1.02 -1.16 8.20
N ASN A 13 2.14 -1.70 7.73
CA ASN A 13 3.03 -2.51 8.56
C ASN A 13 4.49 -2.31 8.12
N ASN A 14 5.43 -2.64 9.00
CA ASN A 14 6.83 -2.75 8.66
C ASN A 14 7.08 -4.05 7.89
N ALA A 15 7.90 -3.98 6.84
CA ALA A 15 8.46 -5.13 6.15
C ALA A 15 9.97 -5.14 6.39
N GLY A 16 10.37 -5.71 7.53
CA GLY A 16 11.72 -5.54 8.06
C GLY A 16 12.00 -4.09 8.46
N ALA A 17 13.28 -3.74 8.55
CA ALA A 17 13.69 -2.40 8.97
C ALA A 17 13.59 -1.33 7.86
N THR A 18 13.58 -1.75 6.59
CA THR A 18 13.82 -0.86 5.44
C THR A 18 12.63 -0.67 4.52
N PHE A 19 11.51 -1.37 4.72
CA PHE A 19 10.32 -1.23 3.90
C PHE A 19 9.06 -1.03 4.73
N LEU A 20 8.08 -0.35 4.14
CA LEU A 20 6.71 -0.26 4.62
C LEU A 20 5.80 -0.98 3.63
N THR A 21 4.78 -1.63 4.17
CA THR A 21 3.70 -2.21 3.38
C THR A 21 2.37 -1.58 3.74
N PHE A 22 1.52 -1.39 2.74
CA PHE A 22 0.12 -1.03 2.91
C PHE A 22 -0.74 -2.16 2.36
N ASP A 23 -1.58 -2.75 3.21
CA ASP A 23 -2.55 -3.75 2.79
C ASP A 23 -3.93 -3.08 2.71
N ILE A 24 -4.54 -3.13 1.54
CA ILE A 24 -5.88 -2.63 1.25
C ILE A 24 -6.78 -3.84 1.02
N GLY A 25 -7.64 -4.13 2.00
CA GLY A 25 -8.56 -5.27 1.94
C GLY A 25 -9.97 -4.87 1.51
N PHE A 26 -10.71 -5.79 0.92
CA PHE A 26 -12.08 -5.59 0.45
C PHE A 26 -13.04 -6.62 1.05
N LYS A 27 -14.33 -6.24 1.17
CA LYS A 27 -15.36 -7.12 1.75
C LYS A 27 -15.72 -8.29 0.84
N ASP A 28 -15.66 -8.09 -0.47
CA ASP A 28 -16.07 -9.06 -1.48
C ASP A 28 -15.28 -8.91 -2.78
N ALA A 29 -15.43 -9.92 -3.65
CA ALA A 29 -14.76 -9.97 -4.95
C ALA A 29 -15.20 -8.84 -5.89
N GLN A 30 -16.44 -8.38 -5.81
CA GLN A 30 -16.93 -7.32 -6.69
C GLN A 30 -16.24 -5.99 -6.38
N ALA A 31 -16.07 -5.67 -5.10
CA ALA A 31 -15.35 -4.47 -4.66
C ALA A 31 -13.87 -4.52 -5.06
N PHE A 32 -13.21 -5.66 -4.85
CA PHE A 32 -11.82 -5.89 -5.27
C PHE A 32 -11.67 -5.75 -6.78
N ASP A 33 -12.47 -6.46 -7.57
CA ASP A 33 -12.40 -6.48 -9.03
C ASP A 33 -12.68 -5.07 -9.61
N ARG A 34 -13.58 -4.29 -8.99
CA ARG A 34 -13.85 -2.90 -9.38
C ARG A 34 -12.64 -1.99 -9.20
N VAL A 35 -11.93 -2.11 -8.07
CA VAL A 35 -10.73 -1.28 -7.80
C VAL A 35 -9.55 -1.72 -8.67
N MET A 36 -9.40 -3.02 -8.93
CA MET A 36 -8.41 -3.51 -9.88
C MET A 36 -8.68 -2.97 -11.29
N ALA A 37 -9.93 -3.01 -11.74
CA ALA A 37 -10.33 -2.52 -13.06
C ALA A 37 -10.19 -1.00 -13.22
N SER A 38 -10.26 -0.23 -12.12
CA SER A 38 -10.11 1.23 -12.18
C SER A 38 -8.66 1.68 -12.39
N GLY A 39 -7.67 0.79 -12.20
CA GLY A 39 -6.24 1.10 -12.36
C GLY A 39 -5.72 2.20 -11.42
N THR A 40 -6.52 2.59 -10.41
CA THR A 40 -6.24 3.79 -9.60
C THR A 40 -5.14 3.54 -8.57
N ILE A 41 -5.01 2.29 -8.10
CA ILE A 41 -3.87 1.87 -7.27
C ILE A 41 -2.76 1.45 -8.21
N GLY A 42 -1.87 2.39 -8.51
CA GLY A 42 -0.72 2.21 -9.39
C GLY A 42 0.51 2.94 -8.86
N GLU A 43 1.66 2.66 -9.47
CA GLU A 43 2.94 3.23 -9.03
C GLU A 43 2.90 4.75 -8.98
N SER A 44 2.43 5.42 -10.04
CA SER A 44 2.35 6.88 -10.10
C SER A 44 1.53 7.50 -8.97
N MET A 45 0.45 6.83 -8.55
CA MET A 45 -0.39 7.27 -7.44
C MET A 45 0.37 7.17 -6.12
N ILE A 46 1.08 6.06 -5.90
CA ILE A 46 1.91 5.86 -4.70
C ILE A 46 3.10 6.81 -4.68
N GLU A 47 3.78 7.02 -5.81
CA GLU A 47 4.91 7.95 -5.91
C GLU A 47 4.51 9.41 -5.66
N THR A 48 3.27 9.78 -6.03
CA THR A 48 2.73 11.11 -5.73
C THR A 48 2.53 11.30 -4.22
N LEU A 49 2.05 10.26 -3.53
CA LEU A 49 1.84 10.28 -2.08
C LEU A 49 3.15 10.12 -1.29
N TYR A 50 4.08 9.33 -1.82
CA TYR A 50 5.36 8.97 -1.22
C TYR A 50 6.51 9.19 -2.21
N PRO A 51 6.98 10.44 -2.40
CA PRO A 51 8.00 10.74 -3.42
C PRO A 51 9.33 9.99 -3.24
N PHE A 52 9.68 9.62 -2.01
CA PHE A 52 10.88 8.80 -1.71
C PHE A 52 10.78 7.36 -2.25
N ALA A 53 9.59 6.91 -2.65
CA ALA A 53 9.35 5.58 -3.19
C ALA A 53 9.52 5.50 -4.71
N ARG A 54 9.84 6.62 -5.38
CA ARG A 54 9.96 6.68 -6.84
C ARG A 54 10.90 5.61 -7.38
N GLY A 55 10.42 4.83 -8.34
CA GLY A 55 11.15 3.70 -8.95
C GLY A 55 11.29 2.46 -8.05
N HIS A 56 10.69 2.45 -6.86
CA HIS A 56 10.80 1.37 -5.87
C HIS A 56 9.46 0.90 -5.30
N VAL A 57 8.34 1.33 -5.90
CA VAL A 57 6.99 0.87 -5.53
C VAL A 57 6.80 -0.56 -6.04
N ARG A 58 6.26 -1.45 -5.20
CA ARG A 58 5.83 -2.80 -5.61
C ARG A 58 4.38 -3.00 -5.25
N ILE A 59 3.55 -3.40 -6.21
CA ILE A 59 2.11 -3.61 -6.01
C ILE A 59 1.78 -5.07 -6.33
N TYR A 60 1.12 -5.74 -5.40
CA TYR A 60 0.70 -7.13 -5.51
C TYR A 60 -0.79 -7.24 -5.24
N ALA A 61 -1.55 -7.70 -6.23
CA ALA A 61 -2.96 -8.00 -6.09
C ALA A 61 -3.13 -9.48 -5.75
N TYR A 62 -3.75 -9.78 -4.61
CA TYR A 62 -4.01 -11.15 -4.16
C TYR A 62 -5.50 -11.38 -4.00
N ARG A 63 -6.12 -11.82 -5.10
CA ARG A 63 -7.58 -12.02 -5.21
C ARG A 63 -8.15 -13.02 -4.20
N PRO A 64 -7.52 -14.16 -3.86
CA PRO A 64 -8.09 -15.11 -2.88
C PRO A 64 -8.32 -14.51 -1.49
N ALA A 65 -7.49 -13.55 -1.07
CA ALA A 65 -7.69 -12.83 0.20
C ALA A 65 -8.38 -11.47 0.01
N LEU A 66 -8.70 -11.09 -1.22
CA LEU A 66 -9.27 -9.78 -1.57
C LEU A 66 -8.41 -8.62 -1.02
N VAL A 67 -7.10 -8.70 -1.26
CA VAL A 67 -6.14 -7.70 -0.76
C VAL A 67 -5.24 -7.20 -1.89
N ILE A 68 -5.02 -5.89 -1.93
CA ILE A 68 -3.94 -5.27 -2.69
C ILE A 68 -2.87 -4.85 -1.69
N LYS A 69 -1.66 -5.37 -1.86
CA LYS A 69 -0.48 -5.02 -1.07
C LYS A 69 0.41 -4.08 -1.86
N VAL A 70 0.74 -2.94 -1.26
CA VAL A 70 1.74 -2.00 -1.75
C VAL A 70 2.96 -2.08 -0.84
N THR A 71 4.17 -2.14 -1.41
CA THR A 71 5.43 -2.08 -0.66
C THR A 71 6.25 -0.88 -1.17
N VAL A 72 6.78 -0.10 -0.24
CA VAL A 72 7.64 1.07 -0.52
C VAL A 72 8.86 1.07 0.40
N PRO A 73 10.01 1.64 -0.01
CA PRO A 73 11.15 1.81 0.88
C PRO A 73 10.81 2.76 2.03
N ARG A 74 11.48 2.59 3.17
CA ARG A 74 11.44 3.55 4.28
C ARG A 74 12.47 4.66 4.06
N PRO A 75 12.15 5.91 4.39
CA PRO A 75 13.14 7.00 4.41
C PRO A 75 14.22 6.80 5.49
N ALA A 76 13.86 6.15 6.59
CA ALA A 76 14.77 5.81 7.70
C ALA A 76 14.46 4.41 8.22
N THR A 77 15.50 3.68 8.61
CA THR A 77 15.37 2.35 9.19
C THR A 77 14.53 2.41 10.47
N SER A 78 13.60 1.47 10.62
CA SER A 78 12.86 1.33 11.88
C SER A 78 13.81 0.88 12.99
N GLY A 79 13.68 1.48 14.17
CA GLY A 79 14.61 1.38 15.31
C GLY A 79 15.92 2.15 15.14
N GLY A 80 16.11 2.90 14.05
CA GLY A 80 17.34 3.63 13.76
C GLY A 80 17.41 5.00 14.43
N PRO A 81 18.61 5.60 14.56
CA PRO A 81 18.80 6.91 15.17
C PRO A 81 18.12 8.07 14.42
N ALA A 82 17.77 7.85 13.15
CA ALA A 82 17.04 8.81 12.32
C ALA A 82 15.51 8.63 12.38
N GLU A 83 14.99 7.60 13.05
CA GLU A 83 13.55 7.41 13.23
C GLU A 83 13.01 8.44 14.22
N ARG A 84 11.94 9.14 13.83
CA ARG A 84 11.38 10.27 14.60
C ARG A 84 10.12 9.91 15.38
N ASN A 85 9.45 8.82 15.04
CA ASN A 85 8.20 8.39 15.65
C ASN A 85 8.27 6.87 15.91
N PHE A 86 8.17 6.48 17.17
CA PHE A 86 8.22 5.10 17.69
C PHE A 86 6.86 4.66 18.22
#